data_AF-A0A349FH43-F1
#
_entry.id   AF-A0A349FH43-F1
#
_cell.length_a   1.000
_cell.length_b   1.000
_cell.length_c   1.000
_cell.angle_alpha   90.00
_cell.angle_beta   90.00
_cell.angle_gamma   90.00
#
_symmetry.space_group_name_H-M   'P 1'
#
loop_
_entity.id
_entity.type
_entity.pdbx_description
1 polymer ?
#
loop_
_entity_poly.entity_id
_entity_poly.type
_entity_poly.pdbx_seq_one_letter_code
_entity_poly.pdbx_strand_id
1 'polypeptide(L)'
;MESTVVKQKVIEYANKISMVKNGAKNAIQPHDPEYRIFAPIVSNEMAEVGLCLELKQPQSVEQVAKKAGKSLQQTEALLWELAVVGGAFVNNIDGVDHYWHDVWVPGHMEMVVNNKQLIQQYPELGKAFDDFGIKRGPMAAGNVPVGSGPMRVIPIESAIDGDTRSASYEEVSKYLESNEIFSISDCACRTSREAMGEGCGHLKEDMCIQMGHAAEYYIRTGRGRAISREEAYKVIRKAEDNGLMHQIPNFDGSGETHAICNCCGCGCFALRLAEQWQNPDMVRSNYVVKIDENKCVACGECVETCPTNALRLGQKLCSIDPEVTFPRELPYDNEWNDDKYNPEYRTNRQVVEEHGSAPCKAGCPAHIGIQGYMKLASQQRYREALELIKKENPFPAVCGRICPRNCESACTRGEIDDPVAIDEIKKYIAQRDMTAVGRFVPEKRGDHRHKKIAVVG
;
A
#
# COMPACT_ATOMS: atom_id res chain seq x y z
N MET A 1 34.02 15.40 -3.59
CA MET A 1 33.23 14.76 -2.51
C MET A 1 33.86 15.22 -1.22
N GLU A 2 33.33 16.29 -0.62
CA GLU A 2 33.76 16.66 0.73
C GLU A 2 33.50 15.47 1.64
N SER A 3 34.54 15.05 2.36
CA SER A 3 34.45 14.04 3.41
C SER A 3 33.51 14.58 4.49
N THR A 4 32.22 14.28 4.39
CA THR A 4 31.25 14.61 5.42
C THR A 4 31.69 13.91 6.71
N VAL A 5 32.13 14.69 7.69
CA VAL A 5 32.55 14.17 8.99
C VAL A 5 31.42 13.34 9.56
N VAL A 6 31.70 12.07 9.86
CA VAL A 6 30.72 11.14 10.43
C VAL A 6 30.21 11.69 11.76
N LYS A 7 28.90 11.86 11.88
CA LYS A 7 28.26 12.40 13.08
C LYS A 7 28.09 11.28 14.11
N GLN A 8 29.06 11.16 15.01
CA GLN A 8 29.07 10.07 15.99
C GLN A 8 27.81 10.04 16.88
N LYS A 9 27.29 11.20 17.29
CA LYS A 9 26.06 11.27 18.11
C LYS A 9 24.83 10.78 17.36
N VAL A 10 24.76 11.00 16.05
CA VAL A 10 23.68 10.49 15.21
C VAL A 10 23.75 8.96 15.12
N ILE A 11 24.94 8.37 15.04
CA ILE A 11 25.12 6.91 15.12
C ILE A 11 24.65 6.37 16.48
N GLU A 12 25.03 7.03 17.57
CA GLU A 12 24.59 6.64 18.91
C GLU A 12 23.07 6.65 19.04
N TYR A 13 22.42 7.68 18.49
CA TYR A 13 20.96 7.78 18.51
C TYR A 13 20.29 6.73 17.60
N ALA A 14 20.83 6.49 16.41
CA ALA A 14 20.33 5.45 15.51
C ALA A 14 20.46 4.04 16.13
N ASN A 15 21.55 3.77 16.86
CA ASN A 15 21.73 2.54 17.63
C ASN A 15 20.71 2.42 18.76
N LYS A 16 20.42 3.52 19.48
CA LYS A 16 19.39 3.54 20.51
C LYS A 16 18.01 3.18 19.95
N ILE A 17 17.58 3.78 18.84
CA ILE A 17 16.31 3.45 18.17
C ILE A 17 16.31 1.97 17.74
N SER A 18 17.45 1.46 17.28
CA SER A 18 17.62 0.06 16.88
C SER A 18 17.73 -0.92 18.07
N MET A 19 17.72 -0.42 19.32
CA MET A 19 17.98 -1.20 20.54
C MET A 19 19.31 -1.97 20.51
N VAL A 20 20.32 -1.42 19.83
CA VAL A 20 21.67 -2.00 19.72
C VAL A 20 22.64 -1.20 20.60
N LYS A 21 23.51 -1.90 21.33
CA LYS A 21 24.56 -1.25 22.11
C LYS A 21 25.59 -0.62 21.17
N ASN A 22 26.00 0.62 21.46
CA ASN A 22 27.06 1.29 20.72
C ASN A 22 28.35 0.46 20.72
N GLY A 23 28.98 0.32 19.55
CA GLY A 23 30.20 -0.47 19.38
C GLY A 23 30.00 -1.99 19.36
N ALA A 24 28.76 -2.48 19.45
CA ALA A 24 28.46 -3.89 19.22
C ALA A 24 28.77 -4.30 17.77
N LYS A 25 28.96 -5.60 17.52
CA LYS A 25 29.26 -6.14 16.18
C LYS A 25 28.19 -5.78 15.14
N ASN A 26 26.95 -5.62 15.57
CA ASN A 26 25.79 -5.24 14.75
C ASN A 26 25.39 -3.76 14.91
N ALA A 27 26.27 -2.93 15.47
CA ALA A 27 26.01 -1.50 15.60
C ALA A 27 25.92 -0.83 14.23
N ILE A 28 25.01 0.14 14.13
CA ILE A 28 24.77 0.95 12.94
C ILE A 28 26.06 1.62 12.48
N GLN A 29 26.33 1.52 11.18
CA GLN A 29 27.49 2.07 10.48
C GLN A 29 27.09 3.25 9.58
N PRO A 30 28.04 4.08 9.12
CA PRO A 30 27.73 5.23 8.27
C PRO A 30 27.08 4.89 6.91
N HIS A 31 27.25 3.67 6.41
CA HIS A 31 26.63 3.22 5.16
C HIS A 31 25.22 2.63 5.37
N ASP A 32 24.82 2.41 6.62
CA ASP A 32 23.52 1.84 6.94
C ASP A 32 22.39 2.84 6.69
N PRO A 33 21.22 2.36 6.24
CA PRO A 33 20.07 3.21 5.95
C PRO A 33 19.61 4.00 7.19
N GLU A 34 19.68 3.39 8.37
CA GLU A 34 19.35 4.01 9.66
C GLU A 34 20.19 5.28 9.94
N TYR A 35 21.48 5.30 9.58
CA TYR A 35 22.30 6.51 9.71
C TYR A 35 22.04 7.46 8.54
N ARG A 36 21.98 6.95 7.30
CA ARG A 36 21.85 7.76 6.09
C ARG A 36 20.58 8.61 6.07
N ILE A 37 19.49 8.13 6.68
CA ILE A 37 18.23 8.89 6.77
C ILE A 37 18.31 10.07 7.76
N PHE A 38 19.15 9.99 8.80
CA PHE A 38 19.30 11.04 9.80
C PHE A 38 20.51 11.95 9.56
N ALA A 39 21.58 11.43 8.97
CA ALA A 39 22.83 12.17 8.75
C ALA A 39 22.66 13.57 8.12
N PRO A 40 21.83 13.77 7.07
CA PRO A 40 21.65 15.10 6.48
C PRO A 40 20.79 16.04 7.33
N ILE A 41 19.88 15.53 8.17
CA ILE A 41 18.80 16.31 8.81
C ILE A 41 18.87 16.41 10.34
N VAL A 42 19.68 15.56 10.99
CA VAL A 42 19.85 15.56 12.46
C VAL A 42 21.25 16.09 12.80
N SER A 43 21.31 17.10 13.67
CA SER A 43 22.57 17.63 14.22
C SER A 43 23.07 16.76 15.39
N ASN A 44 24.34 16.92 15.80
CA ASN A 44 24.83 16.23 16.99
C ASN A 44 24.07 16.64 18.25
N GLU A 45 23.68 17.91 18.37
CA GLU A 45 22.94 18.43 19.53
C GLU A 45 21.50 17.89 19.58
N MET A 46 20.85 17.76 18.41
CA MET A 46 19.56 17.09 18.30
C MET A 46 19.65 15.61 18.71
N ALA A 47 20.70 14.91 18.27
CA ALA A 47 20.92 13.52 18.65
C ALA A 47 21.22 13.37 20.15
N GLU A 48 21.91 14.33 20.78
CA GLU A 48 22.14 14.33 22.24
C GLU A 48 20.83 14.40 23.04
N VAL A 49 19.88 15.25 22.64
CA VAL A 49 18.56 15.29 23.30
C VAL A 49 17.73 14.06 22.96
N GLY A 50 17.81 13.55 21.73
CA GLY A 50 17.16 12.30 21.31
C GLY A 50 17.61 11.08 22.13
N LEU A 51 18.90 11.00 22.49
CA LEU A 51 19.43 9.94 23.35
C LEU A 51 18.76 9.89 24.74
N CYS A 52 18.19 11.01 25.20
CA CYS A 52 17.49 11.14 26.47
C CYS A 52 15.99 10.79 26.40
N LEU A 53 15.46 10.57 25.19
CA LEU A 53 14.10 10.09 24.96
C LEU A 53 14.00 8.60 25.21
N GLU A 54 12.81 8.09 25.53
CA GLU A 54 12.53 6.68 25.71
C GLU A 54 11.60 6.18 24.59
N LEU A 55 11.65 4.87 24.32
CA LEU A 55 10.85 4.25 23.27
C LEU A 55 9.37 4.28 23.65
N LYS A 56 8.54 4.97 22.86
CA LYS A 56 7.08 5.08 23.05
C LYS A 56 6.65 5.50 24.46
N GLN A 57 7.48 6.26 25.17
CA GLN A 57 7.17 6.76 26.52
C GLN A 57 7.24 8.29 26.52
N PRO A 58 6.08 8.99 26.60
CA PRO A 58 6.05 10.45 26.61
C PRO A 58 6.81 11.04 27.78
N GLN A 59 7.72 11.99 27.51
CA GLN A 59 8.49 12.72 28.51
C GLN A 59 8.35 14.23 28.32
N SER A 60 8.16 14.97 29.41
CA SER A 60 8.13 16.42 29.34
C SER A 60 9.51 16.99 29.00
N VAL A 61 9.52 18.20 28.45
CA VAL A 61 10.78 18.92 28.13
C VAL A 61 11.69 19.03 29.37
N GLU A 62 11.12 19.26 30.56
CA GLU A 62 11.86 19.36 31.83
C GLU A 62 12.59 18.07 32.19
N GLN A 63 11.93 16.92 32.00
CA GLN A 63 12.52 15.61 32.26
C GLN A 63 13.69 15.33 31.32
N VAL A 64 13.52 15.67 30.04
CA VAL A 64 14.57 15.52 29.02
C VAL A 64 15.73 16.48 29.28
N ALA A 65 15.45 17.74 29.63
CA ALA A 65 16.47 18.75 29.92
C ALA A 65 17.36 18.34 31.10
N LYS A 66 16.76 17.78 32.16
CA LYS A 66 17.48 17.23 33.32
C LYS A 66 18.39 16.05 32.93
N LYS A 67 17.93 15.15 32.07
CA LYS A 67 18.75 14.02 31.56
C LYS A 67 19.88 14.50 30.63
N ALA A 68 19.59 15.47 29.77
CA ALA A 68 20.54 16.01 28.78
C ALA A 68 21.57 16.97 29.39
N GLY A 69 21.31 17.51 30.59
CA GLY A 69 22.17 18.52 31.21
C GLY A 69 22.18 19.86 30.46
N LYS A 70 21.10 20.18 29.75
CA LYS A 70 20.94 21.42 28.96
C LYS A 70 19.86 22.32 29.57
N SER A 71 19.83 23.60 29.19
CA SER A 71 18.79 24.52 29.64
C SER A 71 17.42 24.13 29.05
N LEU A 72 16.34 24.44 29.76
CA LEU A 72 14.97 24.11 29.32
C LEU A 72 14.67 24.65 27.92
N GLN A 73 15.00 25.92 27.67
CA GLN A 73 14.76 26.59 26.39
C GLN A 73 15.55 25.96 25.23
N GLN A 74 16.81 25.57 25.46
CA GLN A 74 17.61 24.90 24.44
C GLN A 74 17.09 23.48 24.16
N THR A 75 16.71 22.75 25.20
CA THR A 75 16.13 21.41 25.04
C THR A 75 14.82 21.47 24.28
N GLU A 76 13.95 22.42 24.59
CA GLU A 76 12.68 22.63 23.89
C GLU A 76 12.88 22.87 22.40
N ALA A 77 13.78 23.80 22.05
CA ALA A 77 14.10 24.11 20.65
C ALA A 77 14.65 22.88 19.90
N LEU A 78 15.62 22.17 20.49
CA LEU A 78 16.23 20.99 19.87
C LEU A 78 15.23 19.82 19.73
N LEU A 79 14.35 19.62 20.72
CA LEU A 79 13.31 18.60 20.65
C LEU A 79 12.27 18.93 19.59
N TRP A 80 11.86 20.20 19.48
CA TRP A 80 10.95 20.64 18.43
C TRP A 80 11.56 20.46 17.04
N GLU A 81 12.80 20.87 16.82
CA GLU A 81 13.52 20.63 15.57
C GLU A 81 13.62 19.13 15.27
N LEU A 82 13.95 18.31 16.27
CA LEU A 82 14.05 16.86 16.13
C LEU A 82 12.70 16.24 15.75
N ALA A 83 11.60 16.75 16.31
CA ALA A 83 10.25 16.36 15.95
C ALA A 83 9.87 16.80 14.53
N VAL A 84 10.19 18.04 14.13
CA VAL A 84 9.93 18.54 12.77
C VAL A 84 10.70 17.77 11.71
N VAL A 85 11.91 17.27 12.00
CA VAL A 85 12.65 16.42 11.04
C VAL A 85 12.24 14.95 11.07
N GLY A 86 11.46 14.52 12.06
CA GLY A 86 10.95 13.14 12.16
C GLY A 86 11.83 12.22 12.99
N GLY A 87 12.81 12.78 13.71
CA GLY A 87 13.68 12.07 14.65
C GLY A 87 13.10 11.93 16.05
N ALA A 88 11.95 12.54 16.35
CA ALA A 88 11.18 12.38 17.58
C ALA A 88 9.69 12.56 17.30
N PHE A 89 8.86 12.08 18.23
CA PHE A 89 7.43 12.35 18.26
C PHE A 89 7.13 13.47 19.27
N VAL A 90 6.03 14.19 19.05
CA VAL A 90 5.53 15.19 20.01
C VAL A 90 4.01 15.22 20.03
N ASN A 91 3.44 15.27 21.23
CA ASN A 91 2.03 15.57 21.47
C ASN A 91 1.87 16.52 22.65
N ASN A 92 0.78 17.29 22.63
CA ASN A 92 0.38 18.09 23.78
C ASN A 92 -0.47 17.23 24.73
N ILE A 93 0.00 17.05 25.95
CA ILE A 93 -0.70 16.32 27.01
C ILE A 93 -0.94 17.29 28.15
N ASP A 94 -2.21 17.58 28.45
CA ASP A 94 -2.64 18.51 29.49
C ASP A 94 -1.98 19.91 29.39
N GLY A 95 -1.83 20.42 28.16
CA GLY A 95 -1.23 21.73 27.91
C GLY A 95 0.29 21.73 27.83
N VAL A 96 0.96 20.59 28.04
CA VAL A 96 2.42 20.46 28.03
C VAL A 96 2.89 19.53 26.93
N ASP A 97 3.89 19.96 26.16
CA ASP A 97 4.49 19.12 25.14
C ASP A 97 5.32 17.99 25.75
N HIS A 98 5.02 16.77 25.30
CA HIS A 98 5.75 15.57 25.63
C HIS A 98 6.37 14.96 24.38
N TYR A 99 7.59 14.44 24.54
CA TYR A 99 8.42 13.91 23.47
C TYR A 99 8.85 12.47 23.77
N TRP A 100 9.01 11.68 22.71
CA TRP A 100 9.54 10.31 22.76
C TRP A 100 10.15 9.93 21.41
N HIS A 101 10.81 8.77 21.33
CA HIS A 101 11.21 8.20 20.06
C HIS A 101 10.42 6.92 19.76
N ASP A 102 10.31 6.57 18.48
CA ASP A 102 9.60 5.37 18.03
C ASP A 102 10.58 4.36 17.43
N VAL A 103 10.07 3.29 16.82
CA VAL A 103 10.82 2.38 15.96
C VAL A 103 11.08 3.02 14.59
N TRP A 104 11.91 2.37 13.77
CA TRP A 104 12.19 2.85 12.42
C TRP A 104 10.97 2.80 11.49
N VAL A 105 10.25 1.67 11.50
CA VAL A 105 9.14 1.36 10.58
C VAL A 105 8.11 0.47 11.31
N PRO A 106 6.83 0.87 11.40
CA PRO A 106 6.30 2.19 11.07
C PRO A 106 6.74 3.22 12.10
N GLY A 107 7.36 4.32 11.67
CA GLY A 107 7.84 5.36 12.57
C GLY A 107 8.76 6.36 11.89
N HIS A 108 10.00 6.44 12.37
CA HIS A 108 10.94 7.50 11.98
C HIS A 108 11.12 7.64 10.46
N MET A 109 11.16 6.54 9.71
CA MET A 109 11.43 6.62 8.28
C MET A 109 10.26 7.23 7.50
N GLU A 110 9.02 6.83 7.80
CA GLU A 110 7.82 7.43 7.20
C GLU A 110 7.67 8.90 7.59
N MET A 111 7.94 9.24 8.86
CA MET A 111 7.86 10.61 9.35
C MET A 111 8.88 11.53 8.66
N VAL A 112 10.10 11.05 8.41
CA VAL A 112 11.11 11.81 7.66
C VAL A 112 10.64 12.03 6.22
N VAL A 113 10.23 10.97 5.52
CA VAL A 113 9.88 11.04 4.09
C VAL A 113 8.59 11.82 3.83
N ASN A 114 7.62 11.76 4.75
CA ASN A 114 6.37 12.53 4.64
C ASN A 114 6.57 14.04 4.84
N ASN A 115 7.75 14.48 5.30
CA ASN A 115 8.08 15.90 5.30
C ASN A 115 8.43 16.35 3.87
N LYS A 116 7.48 17.03 3.22
CA LYS A 116 7.57 17.47 1.82
C LYS A 116 8.79 18.35 1.54
N GLN A 117 9.21 19.19 2.50
CA GLN A 117 10.37 20.06 2.34
C GLN A 117 11.66 19.26 2.39
N LEU A 118 11.77 18.33 3.34
CA LEU A 118 12.98 17.51 3.50
C LEU A 118 13.20 16.58 2.30
N ILE A 119 12.16 15.90 1.81
CA ILE A 119 12.34 14.98 0.67
C ILE A 119 12.64 15.72 -0.64
N GLN A 120 12.17 16.97 -0.79
CA GLN A 120 12.54 17.82 -1.93
C GLN A 120 14.00 18.29 -1.84
N GLN A 121 14.47 18.60 -0.64
CA GLN A 121 15.85 19.05 -0.40
C GLN A 121 16.86 17.89 -0.43
N TYR A 122 16.47 16.73 0.08
CA TYR A 122 17.29 15.53 0.23
C TYR A 122 16.56 14.29 -0.33
N PRO A 123 16.46 14.14 -1.67
CA PRO A 123 15.78 12.99 -2.28
C PRO A 123 16.37 11.62 -1.87
N GLU A 124 17.64 11.57 -1.45
CA GLU A 124 18.32 10.36 -0.98
C GLU A 124 17.68 9.75 0.27
N LEU A 125 16.90 10.51 1.03
CA LEU A 125 16.11 10.01 2.17
C LEU A 125 15.13 8.92 1.73
N GLY A 126 14.54 9.08 0.54
CA GLY A 126 13.65 8.07 -0.06
C GLY A 126 14.37 6.75 -0.30
N LYS A 127 15.63 6.82 -0.77
CA LYS A 127 16.48 5.64 -0.96
C LYS A 127 16.91 5.01 0.37
N ALA A 128 17.22 5.79 1.38
CA ALA A 128 17.55 5.25 2.71
C ALA A 128 16.37 4.44 3.29
N PHE A 129 15.13 4.91 3.12
CA PHE A 129 13.94 4.16 3.53
C PHE A 129 13.76 2.86 2.72
N ASP A 130 13.97 2.88 1.40
CA ASP A 130 13.88 1.66 0.59
C ASP A 130 14.95 0.62 0.99
N ASP A 131 16.21 1.08 1.14
CA ASP A 131 17.37 0.28 1.52
C ASP A 131 17.18 -0.39 2.89
N PHE A 132 16.48 0.25 3.83
CA PHE A 132 16.14 -0.36 5.13
C PHE A 132 15.33 -1.64 4.98
N GLY A 133 14.28 -1.61 4.17
CA GLY A 133 13.48 -2.82 3.97
C GLY A 133 14.14 -3.84 3.05
N ILE A 134 15.09 -3.44 2.20
CA ILE A 134 15.97 -4.39 1.48
C ILE A 134 16.89 -5.12 2.47
N LYS A 135 17.49 -4.40 3.42
CA LYS A 135 18.35 -4.95 4.47
C LYS A 135 17.58 -5.86 5.44
N ARG A 136 16.40 -5.44 5.87
CA ARG A 136 15.63 -6.12 6.94
C ARG A 136 14.65 -7.18 6.43
N GLY A 137 14.15 -7.06 5.21
CA GLY A 137 13.14 -7.96 4.64
C GLY A 137 13.52 -9.44 4.68
N PRO A 138 14.68 -9.83 4.11
CA PRO A 138 15.13 -11.23 4.13
C PRO A 138 15.26 -11.81 5.53
N MET A 139 15.68 -11.00 6.52
CA MET A 139 15.84 -11.47 7.90
C MET A 139 14.52 -11.90 8.55
N ALA A 140 13.40 -11.39 8.05
CA ALA A 140 12.08 -11.65 8.62
C ALA A 140 11.36 -12.84 7.96
N ALA A 141 11.84 -13.32 6.80
CA ALA A 141 11.30 -14.52 6.14
C ALA A 141 11.42 -15.75 7.06
N GLY A 142 10.29 -16.41 7.33
CA GLY A 142 10.22 -17.63 8.17
C GLY A 142 10.43 -17.41 9.68
N ASN A 143 10.90 -16.23 10.10
CA ASN A 143 11.28 -15.94 11.49
C ASN A 143 10.24 -15.14 12.29
N VAL A 144 9.18 -14.66 11.64
CA VAL A 144 8.13 -13.87 12.29
C VAL A 144 6.89 -14.75 12.48
N PRO A 145 6.39 -14.91 13.72
CA PRO A 145 5.16 -15.65 13.97
C PRO A 145 3.97 -15.06 13.21
N VAL A 146 3.05 -15.93 12.78
CA VAL A 146 1.80 -15.53 12.13
C VAL A 146 1.04 -14.53 13.00
N GLY A 147 0.62 -13.41 12.41
CA GLY A 147 -0.11 -12.34 13.11
C GLY A 147 0.76 -11.32 13.83
N SER A 148 2.07 -11.55 13.92
CA SER A 148 3.04 -10.61 14.54
C SER A 148 3.72 -9.69 13.52
N GLY A 149 3.18 -9.60 12.31
CA GLY A 149 3.65 -8.68 11.28
C GLY A 149 3.52 -7.21 11.74
N PRO A 150 4.42 -6.31 11.32
CA PRO A 150 4.42 -4.90 11.70
C PRO A 150 3.21 -4.12 11.16
N MET A 151 2.68 -4.59 10.04
CA MET A 151 1.51 -4.04 9.36
C MET A 151 0.48 -5.15 9.18
N ARG A 152 -0.79 -4.77 9.15
CA ARG A 152 -1.92 -5.70 8.99
C ARG A 152 -2.84 -5.19 7.90
N VAL A 153 -3.30 -6.09 7.02
CA VAL A 153 -4.28 -5.75 5.99
C VAL A 153 -5.68 -5.77 6.60
N ILE A 154 -6.39 -4.66 6.44
CA ILE A 154 -7.81 -4.52 6.78
C ILE A 154 -8.62 -4.77 5.49
N PRO A 155 -9.59 -5.68 5.50
CA PRO A 155 -10.43 -5.91 4.33
C PRO A 155 -11.28 -4.67 3.99
N ILE A 156 -11.72 -4.58 2.73
CA ILE A 156 -12.77 -3.63 2.36
C ILE A 156 -14.03 -4.04 3.11
N GLU A 157 -14.56 -3.14 3.93
CA GLU A 157 -15.63 -3.44 4.89
C GLU A 157 -16.90 -3.98 4.21
N SER A 158 -17.24 -3.46 3.02
CA SER A 158 -18.38 -3.93 2.22
C SER A 158 -18.21 -5.36 1.67
N ALA A 159 -17.01 -5.93 1.73
CA ALA A 159 -16.72 -7.30 1.31
C ALA A 159 -16.77 -8.31 2.47
N ILE A 160 -16.95 -7.85 3.72
CA ILE A 160 -17.11 -8.72 4.88
C ILE A 160 -18.56 -9.24 4.89
N ASP A 161 -18.73 -10.55 5.04
CA ASP A 161 -20.06 -11.17 5.09
C ASP A 161 -20.78 -10.82 6.40
N GLY A 162 -22.01 -10.28 6.30
CA GLY A 162 -22.82 -9.87 7.44
C GLY A 162 -23.36 -11.02 8.29
N ASP A 163 -23.42 -12.24 7.74
CA ASP A 163 -23.84 -13.43 8.49
C ASP A 163 -22.77 -13.91 9.49
N THR A 164 -21.51 -13.52 9.27
CA THR A 164 -20.45 -13.64 10.25
C THR A 164 -20.37 -12.34 11.03
N ARG A 165 -20.92 -12.29 12.25
CA ARG A 165 -20.80 -11.11 13.14
C ARG A 165 -19.32 -10.71 13.24
N SER A 166 -18.93 -9.67 12.52
CA SER A 166 -17.56 -9.26 12.30
C SER A 166 -16.96 -8.78 13.62
N ALA A 167 -15.71 -9.18 13.86
CA ALA A 167 -14.96 -8.59 14.94
C ALA A 167 -14.68 -7.14 14.54
N SER A 168 -15.21 -6.18 15.28
CA SER A 168 -15.21 -4.76 14.86
C SER A 168 -13.82 -4.19 14.57
N TYR A 169 -12.75 -4.79 15.10
CA TYR A 169 -11.36 -4.40 14.77
C TYR A 169 -10.94 -4.72 13.33
N GLU A 170 -11.80 -5.31 12.52
CA GLU A 170 -11.57 -5.55 11.09
C GLU A 170 -12.31 -4.55 10.20
N GLU A 171 -13.04 -3.62 10.80
CA GLU A 171 -13.85 -2.63 10.11
C GLU A 171 -13.08 -1.30 10.10
N VAL A 172 -12.92 -0.72 8.92
CA VAL A 172 -12.31 0.60 8.78
C VAL A 172 -13.16 1.63 9.54
N SER A 173 -14.50 1.50 9.47
CA SER A 173 -15.44 2.37 10.16
C SER A 173 -15.20 2.42 11.66
N LYS A 174 -14.93 1.30 12.34
CA LYS A 174 -14.61 1.28 13.78
C LYS A 174 -13.51 2.29 14.11
N TYR A 175 -12.40 2.24 13.37
CA TYR A 175 -11.24 3.10 13.63
C TYR A 175 -11.53 4.58 13.34
N LEU A 176 -12.34 4.86 12.32
CA LEU A 176 -12.77 6.22 12.00
C LEU A 176 -13.80 6.76 13.01
N GLU A 177 -14.67 5.93 13.58
CA GLU A 177 -15.65 6.37 14.58
C GLU A 177 -15.03 6.50 15.98
N SER A 178 -14.01 5.70 16.31
CA SER A 178 -13.34 5.76 17.61
C SER A 178 -12.38 6.93 17.77
N ASN A 179 -12.22 7.76 16.74
CA ASN A 179 -11.29 8.89 16.73
C ASN A 179 -12.00 10.21 16.40
N GLU A 180 -11.46 11.30 16.92
CA GLU A 180 -11.98 12.67 16.72
C GLU A 180 -11.05 13.54 15.88
N ILE A 181 -9.74 13.31 15.98
CA ILE A 181 -8.71 14.08 15.29
C ILE A 181 -8.17 13.24 14.14
N PHE A 182 -8.19 13.81 12.94
CA PHE A 182 -7.70 13.19 11.72
C PHE A 182 -6.78 14.12 10.96
N SER A 183 -5.77 13.53 10.35
CA SER A 183 -4.97 14.21 9.34
C SER A 183 -4.72 13.29 8.16
N ILE A 184 -4.32 13.90 7.06
CA ILE A 184 -3.98 13.17 5.84
C ILE A 184 -2.67 13.68 5.26
N SER A 185 -1.87 12.75 4.77
CA SER A 185 -0.61 13.01 4.10
C SER A 185 -0.49 12.19 2.82
N ASP A 186 0.53 12.55 2.03
CA ASP A 186 0.97 11.74 0.91
C ASP A 186 1.47 10.38 1.42
N CYS A 187 1.47 9.37 0.55
CA CYS A 187 2.01 8.04 0.86
C CYS A 187 3.55 8.09 0.91
N ALA A 188 4.14 7.78 2.07
CA ALA A 188 5.59 7.76 2.27
C ALA A 188 6.31 6.86 1.26
N CYS A 189 5.83 5.64 1.04
CA CYS A 189 6.49 4.69 0.14
C CYS A 189 6.47 5.14 -1.32
N ARG A 190 5.34 5.69 -1.80
CA ARG A 190 5.25 6.24 -3.17
C ARG A 190 6.07 7.53 -3.31
N THR A 191 6.14 8.33 -2.26
CA THR A 191 7.01 9.52 -2.19
C THR A 191 8.49 9.12 -2.28
N SER A 192 8.93 8.09 -1.55
CA SER A 192 10.29 7.53 -1.68
C SER A 192 10.58 7.05 -3.10
N ARG A 193 9.63 6.32 -3.72
CA ARG A 193 9.77 5.83 -5.09
C ARG A 193 9.94 6.98 -6.08
N GLU A 194 9.10 8.01 -5.98
CA GLU A 194 9.20 9.21 -6.82
C GLU A 194 10.54 9.95 -6.63
N ALA A 195 11.01 10.07 -5.38
CA ALA A 195 12.31 10.67 -5.08
C ALA A 195 13.50 9.89 -5.69
N MET A 196 13.34 8.57 -5.89
CA MET A 196 14.30 7.72 -6.61
C MET A 196 14.13 7.76 -8.13
N GLY A 197 13.22 8.58 -8.67
CA GLY A 197 12.92 8.66 -10.11
C GLY A 197 12.00 7.54 -10.61
N GLU A 198 11.32 6.83 -9.71
CA GLU A 198 10.45 5.71 -10.02
C GLU A 198 8.96 6.09 -9.89
N GLY A 199 8.12 5.52 -10.75
CA GLY A 199 6.66 5.68 -10.67
C GLY A 199 5.95 4.33 -10.53
N CYS A 200 4.72 4.35 -10.00
CA CYS A 200 3.88 3.16 -9.90
C CYS A 200 2.47 3.32 -10.47
N GLY A 201 2.14 4.47 -11.07
CA GLY A 201 0.82 4.74 -11.68
C GLY A 201 -0.35 4.92 -10.71
N HIS A 202 -0.14 4.67 -9.41
CA HIS A 202 -1.14 4.84 -8.36
C HIS A 202 -1.02 6.22 -7.68
N LEU A 203 -2.13 6.70 -7.11
CA LEU A 203 -2.21 8.01 -6.47
C LEU A 203 -1.25 8.11 -5.27
N LYS A 204 -0.40 9.14 -5.24
CA LYS A 204 0.52 9.40 -4.13
C LYS A 204 -0.13 10.30 -3.08
N GLU A 205 -0.78 11.35 -3.53
CA GLU A 205 -1.33 12.44 -2.73
C GLU A 205 -2.55 11.99 -1.92
N ASP A 206 -2.60 12.39 -0.66
CA ASP A 206 -3.72 12.16 0.25
C ASP A 206 -4.13 10.69 0.37
N MET A 207 -3.19 9.81 0.74
CA MET A 207 -3.39 8.35 0.79
C MET A 207 -2.96 7.71 2.11
N CYS A 208 -2.45 8.48 3.06
CA CYS A 208 -2.09 8.02 4.39
C CYS A 208 -2.90 8.84 5.40
N ILE A 209 -3.84 8.20 6.09
CA ILE A 209 -4.66 8.83 7.13
C ILE A 209 -3.99 8.58 8.47
N GLN A 210 -3.84 9.62 9.28
CA GLN A 210 -3.44 9.50 10.68
C GLN A 210 -4.61 9.85 11.59
N MET A 211 -4.63 9.26 12.78
CA MET A 211 -5.72 9.37 13.75
C MET A 211 -5.17 9.68 15.14
N GLY A 212 -5.95 10.39 15.95
CA GLY A 212 -5.65 10.67 17.34
C GLY A 212 -4.30 11.38 17.51
N HIS A 213 -3.42 10.82 18.36
CA HIS A 213 -2.12 11.41 18.67
C HIS A 213 -1.22 11.55 17.42
N ALA A 214 -1.27 10.62 16.47
CA ALA A 214 -0.54 10.73 15.22
C ALA A 214 -1.08 11.82 14.30
N ALA A 215 -2.41 12.03 14.30
CA ALA A 215 -3.00 13.12 13.55
C ALA A 215 -2.50 14.49 14.05
N GLU A 216 -2.51 14.70 15.38
CA GLU A 216 -2.02 15.93 16.00
C GLU A 216 -0.56 16.19 15.62
N TYR A 217 0.32 15.19 15.74
CA TYR A 217 1.73 15.31 15.37
C TYR A 217 1.92 15.72 13.90
N TYR A 218 1.19 15.08 12.98
CA TYR A 218 1.28 15.37 11.54
C TYR A 218 0.80 16.79 11.21
N ILE A 219 -0.25 17.27 11.89
CA ILE A 219 -0.76 18.63 11.74
C ILE A 219 0.26 19.64 12.25
N ARG A 220 0.73 19.45 13.49
CA ARG A 220 1.66 20.37 14.18
C ARG A 220 2.98 20.52 13.45
N THR A 221 3.47 19.43 12.85
CA THR A 221 4.74 19.43 12.13
C THR A 221 4.60 19.76 10.64
N GLY A 222 3.39 20.07 10.15
CA GLY A 222 3.16 20.47 8.76
C GLY A 222 3.29 19.35 7.72
N ARG A 223 3.31 18.08 8.15
CA ARG A 223 3.42 16.90 7.28
C ARG A 223 2.10 16.52 6.63
N GLY A 224 1.02 16.71 7.39
CA GLY A 224 -0.34 16.40 6.97
C GLY A 224 -1.26 17.58 7.23
N ARG A 225 -2.36 17.62 6.51
CA ARG A 225 -3.44 18.58 6.74
C ARG A 225 -4.53 17.94 7.59
N ALA A 226 -5.17 18.71 8.45
CA ALA A 226 -6.34 18.27 9.19
C ALA A 226 -7.49 17.94 8.23
N ILE A 227 -8.27 16.90 8.54
CA ILE A 227 -9.47 16.52 7.78
C ILE A 227 -10.62 16.18 8.72
N SER A 228 -11.83 16.21 8.17
CA SER A 228 -13.03 15.69 8.86
C SER A 228 -13.12 14.17 8.74
N ARG A 229 -13.92 13.54 9.61
CA ARG A 229 -14.24 12.12 9.49
C ARG A 229 -14.93 11.79 8.18
N GLU A 230 -15.84 12.65 7.72
CA GLU A 230 -16.54 12.50 6.44
C GLU A 230 -15.58 12.53 5.26
N GLU A 231 -14.52 13.35 5.35
CA GLU A 231 -13.44 13.37 4.36
C GLU A 231 -12.58 12.11 4.43
N ALA A 232 -12.27 11.59 5.63
CA ALA A 232 -11.58 10.31 5.78
C ALA A 232 -12.34 9.17 5.08
N TYR A 233 -13.66 9.07 5.25
CA TYR A 233 -14.50 8.10 4.50
C TYR A 233 -14.47 8.31 2.98
N LYS A 234 -14.33 9.55 2.49
CA LYS A 234 -14.18 9.81 1.05
C LYS A 234 -12.83 9.33 0.55
N VAL A 235 -11.77 9.47 1.35
CA VAL A 235 -10.42 9.00 1.02
C VAL A 235 -10.40 7.47 0.95
N ILE A 236 -11.01 6.79 1.93
CA ILE A 236 -11.14 5.33 1.94
C ILE A 236 -11.85 4.83 0.66
N ARG A 237 -13.01 5.38 0.32
CA ARG A 237 -13.72 5.02 -0.92
C ARG A 237 -12.89 5.29 -2.16
N LYS A 238 -12.27 6.47 -2.24
CA LYS A 238 -11.37 6.82 -3.35
C LYS A 238 -10.22 5.81 -3.48
N ALA A 239 -9.64 5.36 -2.37
CA ALA A 239 -8.59 4.36 -2.39
C ALA A 239 -9.08 3.00 -2.92
N GLU A 240 -10.26 2.56 -2.48
CA GLU A 240 -10.92 1.33 -2.95
C GLU A 240 -11.21 1.40 -4.46
N ASP A 241 -11.78 2.50 -4.94
CA ASP A 241 -12.07 2.73 -6.37
C ASP A 241 -10.79 2.75 -7.23
N ASN A 242 -9.64 3.04 -6.62
CA ASN A 242 -8.32 3.01 -7.26
C ASN A 242 -7.58 1.69 -7.06
N GLY A 243 -8.23 0.66 -6.51
CA GLY A 243 -7.65 -0.68 -6.32
C GLY A 243 -6.56 -0.73 -5.24
N LEU A 244 -6.57 0.22 -4.30
CA LEU A 244 -5.65 0.23 -3.16
C LEU A 244 -6.18 -0.63 -2.02
N MET A 245 -5.26 -1.23 -1.27
CA MET A 245 -5.56 -2.08 -0.13
C MET A 245 -5.26 -1.35 1.18
N HIS A 246 -6.21 -1.39 2.11
CA HIS A 246 -6.09 -0.77 3.43
C HIS A 246 -5.13 -1.57 4.31
N GLN A 247 -4.24 -0.87 4.98
CA GLN A 247 -3.32 -1.41 5.96
C GLN A 247 -3.25 -0.53 7.19
N ILE A 248 -3.03 -1.15 8.34
CA ILE A 248 -2.83 -0.45 9.61
C ILE A 248 -1.55 -0.94 10.29
N PRO A 249 -0.85 -0.09 11.06
CA PRO A 249 0.15 -0.54 12.02
C PRO A 249 -0.42 -1.56 13.01
N ASN A 250 0.39 -2.56 13.37
CA ASN A 250 0.00 -3.67 14.24
C ASN A 250 0.79 -3.70 15.57
N PHE A 251 1.37 -2.57 15.98
CA PHE A 251 2.22 -2.46 17.17
C PHE A 251 1.55 -1.79 18.37
N ASP A 252 0.32 -1.27 18.22
CA ASP A 252 -0.32 -0.42 19.24
C ASP A 252 -1.26 -1.20 20.17
N GLY A 253 -1.21 -2.54 20.11
CA GLY A 253 -2.09 -3.42 20.86
C GLY A 253 -3.32 -3.84 20.06
N SER A 254 -4.03 -4.85 20.58
CA SER A 254 -5.19 -5.41 19.89
C SER A 254 -6.31 -4.38 19.79
N GLY A 255 -6.74 -4.09 18.57
CA GLY A 255 -7.90 -3.26 18.30
C GLY A 255 -7.66 -1.75 18.27
N GLU A 256 -6.42 -1.30 18.47
CA GLU A 256 -6.00 0.11 18.40
C GLU A 256 -5.06 0.32 17.22
N THR A 257 -5.12 1.52 16.62
CA THR A 257 -4.18 1.93 15.58
C THR A 257 -4.21 3.44 15.40
N HIS A 258 -3.09 4.02 14.96
CA HIS A 258 -2.95 5.46 14.77
C HIS A 258 -2.89 5.89 13.30
N ALA A 259 -2.92 4.95 12.35
CA ALA A 259 -2.85 5.25 10.93
C ALA A 259 -3.55 4.20 10.06
N ILE A 260 -4.09 4.66 8.92
CA ILE A 260 -4.60 3.83 7.83
C ILE A 260 -3.85 4.19 6.55
N CYS A 261 -3.13 3.23 5.99
CA CYS A 261 -2.36 3.33 4.76
C CYS A 261 -3.14 2.72 3.59
N ASN A 262 -3.24 3.45 2.47
CA ASN A 262 -3.89 2.98 1.24
C ASN A 262 -2.84 2.54 0.22
N CYS A 263 -2.55 1.24 0.20
CA CYS A 263 -1.33 0.68 -0.36
C CYS A 263 -1.53 0.01 -1.73
N CYS A 264 -0.52 0.14 -2.59
CA CYS A 264 -0.45 -0.55 -3.87
C CYS A 264 0.65 -1.62 -3.85
N GLY A 265 0.46 -2.72 -4.57
CA GLY A 265 1.39 -3.85 -4.60
C GLY A 265 2.78 -3.50 -5.13
N CYS A 266 2.86 -2.55 -6.06
CA CYS A 266 4.08 -2.18 -6.79
C CYS A 266 4.93 -1.09 -6.13
N GLY A 267 4.45 -0.45 -5.07
CA GLY A 267 5.13 0.72 -4.47
C GLY A 267 5.18 0.72 -2.94
N CYS A 268 4.34 -0.08 -2.28
CA CYS A 268 4.31 -0.16 -0.83
C CYS A 268 5.47 -0.98 -0.30
N PHE A 269 6.20 -0.43 0.68
CA PHE A 269 7.34 -1.12 1.29
C PHE A 269 6.93 -2.22 2.27
N ALA A 270 5.70 -2.16 2.79
CA ALA A 270 5.13 -3.23 3.61
C ALA A 270 4.63 -4.40 2.75
N LEU A 271 3.84 -4.14 1.68
CA LEU A 271 3.37 -5.22 0.79
C LEU A 271 4.50 -5.92 0.03
N ARG A 272 5.64 -5.24 -0.16
CA ARG A 272 6.87 -5.87 -0.65
C ARG A 272 7.25 -7.12 0.16
N LEU A 273 6.91 -7.20 1.45
CA LEU A 273 7.15 -8.41 2.26
C LEU A 273 6.44 -9.63 1.67
N ALA A 274 5.19 -9.49 1.25
CA ALA A 274 4.42 -10.55 0.59
C ALA A 274 4.88 -10.82 -0.85
N GLU A 275 5.35 -9.80 -1.57
CA GLU A 275 5.67 -9.91 -3.00
C GLU A 275 7.14 -10.25 -3.28
N GLN A 276 8.07 -9.40 -2.83
CA GLN A 276 9.50 -9.55 -3.10
C GLN A 276 10.11 -10.63 -2.24
N TRP A 277 9.76 -10.68 -0.95
CA TRP A 277 10.32 -11.66 -0.03
C TRP A 277 9.45 -12.93 0.08
N GLN A 278 8.30 -12.95 -0.62
CA GLN A 278 7.35 -14.06 -0.63
C GLN A 278 6.94 -14.51 0.79
N ASN A 279 6.82 -13.54 1.70
CA ASN A 279 6.45 -13.75 3.10
C ASN A 279 5.11 -13.05 3.42
N PRO A 280 3.97 -13.65 3.03
CA PRO A 280 2.66 -13.02 3.15
C PRO A 280 2.18 -12.84 4.60
N ASP A 281 2.70 -13.60 5.56
CA ASP A 281 2.27 -13.53 6.96
C ASP A 281 2.65 -12.22 7.65
N MET A 282 3.61 -11.47 7.11
CA MET A 282 4.00 -10.16 7.66
C MET A 282 3.02 -9.03 7.37
N VAL A 283 2.07 -9.25 6.46
CA VAL A 283 1.03 -8.29 6.09
C VAL A 283 -0.35 -8.96 6.01
N ARG A 284 -0.52 -10.06 6.74
CA ARG A 284 -1.70 -10.91 6.62
C ARG A 284 -2.97 -10.23 7.14
N SER A 285 -4.08 -10.55 6.49
CA SER A 285 -5.43 -10.26 7.00
C SER A 285 -5.95 -11.43 7.82
N ASN A 286 -6.84 -11.17 8.78
CA ASN A 286 -7.56 -12.23 9.50
C ASN A 286 -8.64 -12.91 8.64
N TYR A 287 -8.95 -12.34 7.47
CA TYR A 287 -9.84 -12.94 6.49
C TYR A 287 -9.05 -13.66 5.40
N VAL A 288 -9.62 -14.77 4.95
CA VAL A 288 -9.10 -15.54 3.82
C VAL A 288 -10.12 -15.45 2.70
N VAL A 289 -9.63 -15.21 1.49
CA VAL A 289 -10.50 -15.19 0.32
C VAL A 289 -11.07 -16.59 0.08
N LYS A 290 -12.39 -16.67 -0.12
CA LYS A 290 -13.08 -17.90 -0.50
C LYS A 290 -13.77 -17.68 -1.84
N ILE A 291 -13.48 -18.56 -2.80
CA ILE A 291 -14.09 -18.50 -4.13
C ILE A 291 -15.36 -19.34 -4.10
N ASP A 292 -16.49 -18.72 -4.44
CA ASP A 292 -17.73 -19.45 -4.74
C ASP A 292 -17.65 -19.98 -6.17
N GLU A 293 -17.31 -21.25 -6.32
CA GLU A 293 -17.11 -21.90 -7.61
C GLU A 293 -18.35 -21.87 -8.50
N ASN A 294 -19.55 -21.84 -7.92
CA ASN A 294 -20.82 -21.77 -8.66
C ASN A 294 -21.04 -20.38 -9.28
N LYS A 295 -20.49 -19.34 -8.65
CA LYS A 295 -20.60 -17.94 -9.12
C LYS A 295 -19.42 -17.51 -9.99
N CYS A 296 -18.21 -17.99 -9.68
CA CYS A 296 -17.00 -17.60 -10.38
C CYS A 296 -17.08 -17.98 -11.86
N VAL A 297 -16.74 -17.06 -12.76
CA VAL A 297 -16.67 -17.32 -14.21
C VAL A 297 -15.24 -17.18 -14.75
N ALA A 298 -14.24 -17.18 -13.86
CA ALA A 298 -12.83 -16.96 -14.17
C ALA A 298 -12.60 -15.72 -15.06
N CYS A 299 -13.25 -14.59 -14.76
CA CYS A 299 -13.10 -13.35 -15.53
C CYS A 299 -11.74 -12.65 -15.33
N GLY A 300 -11.07 -12.90 -14.21
CA GLY A 300 -9.73 -12.37 -13.91
C GLY A 300 -9.68 -11.05 -13.16
N GLU A 301 -10.81 -10.37 -12.92
CA GLU A 301 -10.83 -9.06 -12.25
C GLU A 301 -10.15 -9.07 -10.87
N CYS A 302 -10.37 -10.13 -10.09
CA CYS A 302 -9.81 -10.25 -8.75
C CYS A 302 -8.28 -10.39 -8.74
N VAL A 303 -7.70 -11.11 -9.70
CA VAL A 303 -6.25 -11.36 -9.75
C VAL A 303 -5.48 -10.16 -10.25
N GLU A 304 -6.08 -9.37 -11.15
CA GLU A 304 -5.51 -8.14 -11.67
C GLU A 304 -5.50 -7.03 -10.60
N THR A 305 -6.54 -7.00 -9.76
CA THR A 305 -6.69 -5.98 -8.72
C THR A 305 -5.90 -6.30 -7.45
N CYS A 306 -5.75 -7.58 -7.07
CA CYS A 306 -5.15 -7.97 -5.79
C CYS A 306 -3.73 -7.41 -5.62
N PRO A 307 -3.42 -6.57 -4.61
CA PRO A 307 -2.08 -5.99 -4.47
C PRO A 307 -0.97 -6.97 -4.09
N THR A 308 -1.30 -8.11 -3.47
CA THR A 308 -0.34 -9.10 -2.93
C THR A 308 -0.36 -10.43 -3.69
N ASN A 309 -0.84 -10.40 -4.93
CA ASN A 309 -0.91 -11.56 -5.82
C ASN A 309 -1.43 -12.84 -5.13
N ALA A 310 -2.44 -12.69 -4.28
CA ALA A 310 -2.93 -13.76 -3.40
C ALA A 310 -3.65 -14.88 -4.16
N LEU A 311 -4.05 -14.59 -5.41
CA LEU A 311 -4.73 -15.50 -6.33
C LEU A 311 -4.10 -15.35 -7.71
N ARG A 312 -4.07 -16.43 -8.47
CA ARG A 312 -3.76 -16.45 -9.90
C ARG A 312 -4.92 -17.04 -10.67
N LEU A 313 -5.08 -16.58 -11.90
CA LEU A 313 -6.18 -16.99 -12.76
C LEU A 313 -5.80 -18.26 -13.50
N GLY A 314 -6.50 -19.35 -13.19
CA GLY A 314 -6.47 -20.56 -14.00
C GLY A 314 -7.56 -20.55 -15.07
N GLN A 315 -7.63 -21.67 -15.80
CA GLN A 315 -8.73 -21.93 -16.72
C GLN A 315 -9.92 -22.52 -15.97
N LYS A 316 -11.12 -21.97 -16.19
CA LYS A 316 -12.37 -22.62 -15.80
C LYS A 316 -12.95 -23.36 -17.02
N LEU A 317 -12.42 -24.54 -17.28
CA LEU A 317 -12.90 -25.43 -18.34
C LEU A 317 -14.09 -26.25 -17.83
N CYS A 318 -15.03 -26.55 -18.71
CA CYS A 318 -16.04 -27.58 -18.44
C CYS A 318 -15.36 -28.95 -18.52
N SER A 319 -14.86 -29.46 -17.39
CA SER A 319 -14.26 -30.79 -17.27
C SER A 319 -15.09 -31.66 -16.33
N ILE A 320 -15.13 -32.97 -16.59
CA ILE A 320 -15.68 -33.98 -15.67
C ILE A 320 -14.68 -34.38 -14.58
N ASP A 321 -13.39 -34.04 -14.78
CA ASP A 321 -12.30 -34.32 -13.84
C ASP A 321 -11.47 -33.04 -13.63
N PRO A 322 -11.91 -32.14 -12.74
CA PRO A 322 -11.19 -30.91 -12.45
C PRO A 322 -10.26 -31.11 -11.24
N GLU A 323 -9.01 -31.51 -11.46
CA GLU A 323 -7.97 -31.41 -10.43
C GLU A 323 -6.76 -30.63 -10.94
N VAL A 324 -6.68 -29.36 -10.52
CA VAL A 324 -5.42 -28.61 -10.57
C VAL A 324 -5.27 -27.86 -9.25
N THR A 325 -4.54 -28.46 -8.30
CA THR A 325 -4.09 -27.78 -7.09
C THR A 325 -2.69 -27.24 -7.31
N PHE A 326 -2.49 -25.96 -7.06
CA PHE A 326 -1.17 -25.34 -7.09
C PHE A 326 -0.69 -25.16 -5.64
N PRO A 327 0.15 -26.06 -5.11
CA PRO A 327 0.72 -25.86 -3.77
C PRO A 327 1.59 -24.60 -3.78
N ARG A 328 1.31 -23.68 -2.84
CA ARG A 328 2.17 -22.52 -2.61
C ARG A 328 3.17 -22.89 -1.52
N GLU A 329 4.46 -22.82 -1.85
CA GLU A 329 5.52 -22.92 -0.84
C GLU A 329 5.54 -21.66 0.02
N LEU A 330 5.74 -21.83 1.33
CA LEU A 330 5.76 -20.73 2.29
C LEU A 330 7.01 -20.80 3.17
N PRO A 331 7.53 -19.65 3.66
CA PRO A 331 8.79 -19.57 4.41
C PRO A 331 8.86 -20.38 5.71
N TYR A 332 7.73 -20.80 6.26
CA TYR A 332 7.66 -21.60 7.50
C TYR A 332 7.62 -23.11 7.23
N ASP A 333 7.26 -23.51 6.02
CA ASP A 333 7.15 -24.92 5.63
C ASP A 333 8.49 -25.45 5.06
N ASN A 334 9.39 -24.57 4.63
CA ASN A 334 10.60 -24.92 3.88
C ASN A 334 11.79 -24.00 4.22
N GLU A 335 13.00 -24.43 3.87
CA GLU A 335 14.17 -23.54 3.85
C GLU A 335 13.94 -22.39 2.86
N TRP A 336 14.16 -21.15 3.32
CA TRP A 336 13.88 -19.95 2.55
C TRP A 336 15.15 -19.16 2.26
N ASN A 337 15.63 -19.28 1.02
CA ASN A 337 16.89 -18.70 0.55
C ASN A 337 16.64 -17.70 -0.59
N ASP A 338 17.70 -17.07 -1.08
CA ASP A 338 17.63 -15.98 -2.07
C ASP A 338 16.93 -16.38 -3.39
N ASP A 339 16.91 -17.67 -3.74
CA ASP A 339 16.21 -18.21 -4.92
C ASP A 339 14.69 -18.19 -4.80
N LYS A 340 14.15 -18.06 -3.57
CA LYS A 340 12.72 -17.96 -3.29
C LYS A 340 12.21 -16.52 -3.32
N TYR A 341 13.09 -15.54 -3.43
CA TYR A 341 12.72 -14.13 -3.54
C TYR A 341 12.43 -13.71 -4.97
N ASN A 342 11.63 -12.64 -5.11
CA ASN A 342 11.33 -12.01 -6.38
C ASN A 342 11.74 -10.52 -6.37
N PRO A 343 13.02 -10.19 -6.59
CA PRO A 343 13.49 -8.80 -6.67
C PRO A 343 12.73 -7.96 -7.71
N GLU A 344 12.27 -8.61 -8.79
CA GLU A 344 11.59 -7.99 -9.93
C GLU A 344 10.06 -8.01 -9.80
N TYR A 345 9.50 -8.22 -8.60
CA TYR A 345 8.05 -8.35 -8.36
C TYR A 345 7.17 -7.23 -8.96
N ARG A 346 7.77 -6.06 -9.23
CA ARG A 346 7.09 -4.91 -9.83
C ARG A 346 6.86 -5.06 -11.33
N THR A 347 7.68 -5.83 -12.02
CA THR A 347 7.74 -5.93 -13.49
C THR A 347 7.43 -7.32 -14.00
N ASN A 348 7.69 -8.37 -13.21
CA ASN A 348 7.49 -9.78 -13.61
C ASN A 348 6.26 -10.45 -12.98
N ARG A 349 5.36 -9.66 -12.38
CA ARG A 349 4.20 -10.18 -11.68
C ARG A 349 3.34 -11.04 -12.61
N GLN A 350 3.12 -12.30 -12.20
CA GLN A 350 2.23 -13.23 -12.90
C GLN A 350 0.86 -13.27 -12.23
N VAL A 351 -0.18 -12.96 -13.00
CA VAL A 351 -1.59 -13.01 -12.54
C VAL A 351 -2.35 -14.21 -13.12
N VAL A 352 -1.69 -15.04 -13.93
CA VAL A 352 -2.26 -16.22 -14.59
C VAL A 352 -1.38 -17.42 -14.27
N GLU A 353 -1.99 -18.60 -14.13
CA GLU A 353 -1.25 -19.86 -13.98
C GLU A 353 -0.60 -20.31 -15.30
N GLU A 354 0.31 -21.29 -15.23
CA GLU A 354 1.07 -21.77 -16.40
C GLU A 354 0.19 -22.22 -17.57
N HIS A 355 -0.95 -22.85 -17.26
CA HIS A 355 -1.94 -23.31 -18.25
C HIS A 355 -2.76 -22.17 -18.89
N GLY A 356 -2.58 -20.93 -18.45
CA GLY A 356 -3.19 -19.75 -19.04
C GLY A 356 -4.59 -19.41 -18.50
N SER A 357 -5.20 -18.41 -19.14
CA SER A 357 -6.57 -17.94 -18.87
C SER A 357 -7.53 -18.45 -19.96
N ALA A 358 -8.79 -18.02 -19.90
CA ALA A 358 -9.77 -18.37 -20.93
C ALA A 358 -9.31 -17.88 -22.32
N PRO A 359 -9.37 -18.75 -23.35
CA PRO A 359 -8.93 -18.44 -24.70
C PRO A 359 -9.57 -17.17 -25.31
N CYS A 360 -10.83 -16.88 -24.96
CA CYS A 360 -11.52 -15.69 -25.46
C CYS A 360 -10.91 -14.38 -24.91
N LYS A 361 -10.55 -14.32 -23.61
CA LYS A 361 -9.87 -13.17 -23.01
C LYS A 361 -8.44 -13.04 -23.52
N ALA A 362 -7.72 -14.16 -23.66
CA ALA A 362 -6.39 -14.19 -24.23
C ALA A 362 -6.36 -13.72 -25.70
N GLY A 363 -7.34 -14.14 -26.51
CA GLY A 363 -7.47 -13.74 -27.91
C GLY A 363 -7.95 -12.29 -28.13
N CYS A 364 -8.49 -11.63 -27.11
CA CYS A 364 -8.85 -10.23 -27.18
C CYS A 364 -7.61 -9.33 -27.02
N PRO A 365 -7.27 -8.46 -27.99
CA PRO A 365 -6.12 -7.56 -27.85
C PRO A 365 -6.20 -6.58 -26.68
N ALA A 366 -7.42 -6.30 -26.20
CA ALA A 366 -7.66 -5.44 -25.04
C ALA A 366 -7.79 -6.22 -23.72
N HIS A 367 -7.76 -7.56 -23.77
CA HIS A 367 -7.89 -8.45 -22.61
C HIS A 367 -9.11 -8.16 -21.70
N ILE A 368 -10.19 -7.62 -22.25
CA ILE A 368 -11.43 -7.31 -21.51
C ILE A 368 -11.97 -8.56 -20.80
N GLY A 369 -12.62 -8.38 -19.65
CA GLY A 369 -13.24 -9.45 -18.87
C GLY A 369 -14.48 -10.10 -19.52
N ILE A 370 -14.30 -10.83 -20.64
CA ILE A 370 -15.38 -11.41 -21.46
C ILE A 370 -16.38 -12.23 -20.66
N GLN A 371 -15.89 -13.20 -19.90
CA GLN A 371 -16.73 -14.08 -19.10
C GLN A 371 -17.52 -13.28 -18.05
N GLY A 372 -16.91 -12.22 -17.51
CA GLY A 372 -17.54 -11.33 -16.54
C GLY A 372 -18.71 -10.56 -17.14
N TYR A 373 -18.51 -9.87 -18.27
CA TYR A 373 -19.59 -9.08 -18.85
C TYR A 373 -20.64 -9.96 -19.55
N MET A 374 -20.29 -11.16 -20.03
CA MET A 374 -21.27 -12.18 -20.44
C MET A 374 -22.17 -12.58 -19.28
N LYS A 375 -21.59 -12.89 -18.11
CA LYS A 375 -22.35 -13.26 -16.91
C LYS A 375 -23.28 -12.15 -16.48
N LEU A 376 -22.80 -10.91 -16.41
CA LEU A 376 -23.63 -9.74 -16.11
C LEU A 376 -24.76 -9.55 -17.13
N ALA A 377 -24.48 -9.71 -18.43
CA ALA A 377 -25.48 -9.59 -19.48
C ALA A 377 -26.57 -10.67 -19.39
N SER A 378 -26.20 -11.93 -19.08
CA SER A 378 -27.17 -13.01 -18.83
C SER A 378 -28.10 -12.74 -17.65
N GLN A 379 -27.66 -11.89 -16.71
CA GLN A 379 -28.44 -11.44 -15.56
C GLN A 379 -29.17 -10.11 -15.82
N GLN A 380 -29.16 -9.62 -17.07
CA GLN A 380 -29.71 -8.32 -17.48
C GLN A 380 -29.05 -7.10 -16.80
N ARG A 381 -27.86 -7.27 -16.21
CA ARG A 381 -27.06 -6.22 -15.55
C ARG A 381 -26.21 -5.46 -16.58
N TYR A 382 -26.86 -4.88 -17.57
CA TYR A 382 -26.19 -4.30 -18.73
C TYR A 382 -25.32 -3.07 -18.42
N ARG A 383 -25.69 -2.28 -17.40
CA ARG A 383 -24.91 -1.11 -16.99
C ARG A 383 -23.56 -1.52 -16.42
N GLU A 384 -23.56 -2.50 -15.52
CA GLU A 384 -22.35 -3.05 -14.91
C GLU A 384 -21.50 -3.80 -15.94
N ALA A 385 -22.14 -4.48 -16.90
CA ALA A 385 -21.44 -5.08 -18.02
C ALA A 385 -20.72 -4.02 -18.88
N LEU A 386 -21.36 -2.87 -19.15
CA LEU A 386 -20.76 -1.76 -19.88
C LEU A 386 -19.60 -1.13 -19.11
N GLU A 387 -19.77 -0.92 -17.81
CA GLU A 387 -18.72 -0.42 -16.92
C GLU A 387 -17.51 -1.35 -16.91
N LEU A 388 -17.74 -2.66 -16.77
CA LEU A 388 -16.68 -3.67 -16.83
C LEU A 388 -15.92 -3.61 -18.17
N ILE A 389 -16.62 -3.56 -19.31
CA ILE A 389 -15.95 -3.44 -20.63
C ILE A 389 -15.11 -2.15 -20.72
N LYS A 390 -15.60 -1.04 -20.14
CA LYS A 390 -14.96 0.27 -20.21
C LYS A 390 -13.74 0.43 -19.31
N LYS A 391 -13.45 -0.55 -18.45
CA LYS A 391 -12.19 -0.58 -17.69
C LYS A 391 -10.98 -0.68 -18.63
N GLU A 392 -11.04 -1.55 -19.65
CA GLU A 392 -9.93 -1.74 -20.59
C GLU A 392 -10.23 -1.19 -22.00
N ASN A 393 -11.50 -1.12 -22.41
CA ASN A 393 -11.88 -0.66 -23.74
C ASN A 393 -12.67 0.67 -23.71
N PRO A 394 -12.04 1.82 -24.02
CA PRO A 394 -12.73 3.11 -24.04
C PRO A 394 -13.72 3.27 -25.21
N PHE A 395 -13.65 2.43 -26.25
CA PHE A 395 -14.46 2.54 -27.47
C PHE A 395 -15.29 1.29 -27.77
N PRO A 396 -16.09 0.77 -26.81
CA PRO A 396 -16.76 -0.51 -26.99
C PRO A 396 -17.83 -0.48 -28.08
N ALA A 397 -18.44 0.68 -28.32
CA ALA A 397 -19.45 0.87 -29.37
C ALA A 397 -18.85 0.78 -30.78
N VAL A 398 -17.60 1.24 -30.96
CA VAL A 398 -16.87 1.10 -32.22
C VAL A 398 -16.37 -0.33 -32.37
N CYS A 399 -15.67 -0.85 -31.36
CA CYS A 399 -15.16 -2.22 -31.39
C CYS A 399 -16.28 -3.24 -31.61
N GLY A 400 -17.47 -3.08 -31.05
CA GLY A 400 -18.62 -3.96 -31.30
C GLY A 400 -19.16 -3.96 -32.74
N ARG A 401 -18.58 -3.19 -33.65
CA ARG A 401 -19.00 -3.10 -35.06
C ARG A 401 -17.90 -3.47 -36.05
N ILE A 402 -16.65 -3.22 -35.69
CA ILE A 402 -15.49 -3.39 -36.59
C ILE A 402 -14.50 -4.45 -36.10
N CYS A 403 -14.69 -5.02 -34.91
CA CYS A 403 -13.74 -5.97 -34.35
C CYS A 403 -13.63 -7.22 -35.24
N PRO A 404 -12.41 -7.75 -35.47
CA PRO A 404 -12.20 -8.99 -36.22
C PRO A 404 -12.61 -10.25 -35.43
N ARG A 405 -13.11 -10.10 -34.19
CA ARG A 405 -13.67 -11.19 -33.36
C ARG A 405 -12.70 -12.34 -33.04
N ASN A 406 -11.41 -12.04 -32.85
CA ASN A 406 -10.41 -13.03 -32.41
C ASN A 406 -10.83 -13.82 -31.15
N CYS A 407 -11.59 -13.19 -30.25
CA CYS A 407 -12.14 -13.86 -29.07
C CYS A 407 -13.18 -14.94 -29.38
N GLU A 408 -13.95 -14.78 -30.47
CA GLU A 408 -14.89 -15.80 -30.96
C GLU A 408 -14.14 -16.90 -31.72
N SER A 409 -13.11 -16.54 -32.50
CA SER A 409 -12.25 -17.53 -33.17
C SER A 409 -11.54 -18.46 -32.19
N ALA A 410 -11.17 -17.96 -31.01
CA ALA A 410 -10.55 -18.75 -29.94
C ALA A 410 -11.57 -19.43 -29.01
N CYS A 411 -12.88 -19.29 -29.24
CA CYS A 411 -13.90 -19.79 -28.32
C CYS A 411 -13.97 -21.32 -28.35
N THR A 412 -13.71 -21.97 -27.21
CA THR A 412 -13.75 -23.43 -27.08
C THR A 412 -15.12 -24.04 -27.38
N ARG A 413 -16.22 -23.27 -27.28
CA ARG A 413 -17.55 -23.73 -27.69
C ARG A 413 -17.63 -24.04 -29.18
N GLY A 414 -16.83 -23.35 -30.00
CA GLY A 414 -16.75 -23.58 -31.44
C GLY A 414 -16.21 -24.97 -31.83
N GLU A 415 -15.65 -25.72 -30.88
CA GLU A 415 -15.27 -27.13 -31.08
C GLU A 415 -16.47 -28.09 -30.95
N ILE A 416 -17.59 -27.62 -30.40
CA ILE A 416 -18.82 -28.39 -30.20
C ILE A 416 -19.88 -27.98 -31.21
N ASP A 417 -20.17 -26.68 -31.29
CA ASP A 417 -21.12 -26.08 -32.23
C ASP A 417 -20.62 -24.69 -32.68
N ASP A 418 -21.43 -23.63 -32.51
CA ASP A 418 -21.04 -22.28 -32.88
C ASP A 418 -20.35 -21.55 -31.70
N PRO A 419 -19.29 -20.75 -31.98
CA PRO A 419 -18.75 -19.83 -31.01
C PRO A 419 -19.81 -18.93 -30.37
N VAL A 420 -19.59 -18.55 -29.11
CA VAL A 420 -20.45 -17.55 -28.47
C VAL A 420 -20.36 -16.24 -29.25
N ALA A 421 -21.52 -15.61 -29.53
CA ALA A 421 -21.63 -14.33 -30.23
C ALA A 421 -21.20 -13.14 -29.33
N ILE A 422 -19.96 -13.16 -28.86
CA ILE A 422 -19.36 -12.22 -27.92
C ILE A 422 -19.47 -10.77 -28.42
N ASP A 423 -19.17 -10.54 -29.70
CA ASP A 423 -19.15 -9.21 -30.31
C ASP A 423 -20.56 -8.62 -30.45
N GLU A 424 -21.56 -9.42 -30.83
CA GLU A 424 -22.95 -8.94 -30.92
C GLU A 424 -23.51 -8.61 -29.53
N ILE A 425 -23.18 -9.41 -28.51
CA ILE A 425 -23.56 -9.09 -27.12
C ILE A 425 -22.86 -7.80 -26.65
N LYS A 426 -21.56 -7.65 -26.92
CA LYS A 426 -20.80 -6.43 -26.61
C LYS A 426 -21.40 -5.20 -27.32
N LYS A 427 -21.76 -5.34 -28.60
CA LYS A 427 -22.44 -4.29 -29.39
C LYS A 427 -23.78 -3.91 -28.81
N TYR A 428 -24.59 -4.89 -28.41
CA TYR A 428 -25.88 -4.66 -27.75
C TYR A 428 -25.72 -3.91 -26.42
N ILE A 429 -24.75 -4.29 -25.60
CA ILE A 429 -24.42 -3.60 -24.34
C ILE A 429 -23.97 -2.17 -24.65
N ALA A 430 -22.98 -2.02 -25.54
CA ALA A 430 -22.38 -0.73 -25.89
C ALA A 430 -23.33 0.22 -26.62
N GLN A 431 -24.41 -0.28 -27.24
CA GLN A 431 -25.45 0.57 -27.83
C GLN A 431 -26.10 1.51 -26.80
N ARG A 432 -26.19 1.08 -25.54
CA ARG A 432 -26.77 1.90 -24.45
C ARG A 432 -25.92 3.15 -24.19
N ASP A 433 -24.61 3.04 -24.37
CA ASP A 433 -23.64 4.11 -24.17
C ASP A 433 -23.80 5.28 -25.15
N MET A 434 -24.49 5.04 -26.26
CA MET A 434 -24.79 6.04 -27.28
C MET A 434 -25.93 6.98 -26.88
N THR A 435 -26.69 6.65 -25.83
CA THR A 435 -27.78 7.49 -25.32
C THR A 435 -27.31 8.32 -24.14
N ALA A 436 -27.87 9.52 -23.94
CA ALA A 436 -27.49 10.38 -22.82
C ALA A 436 -27.74 9.72 -21.45
N VAL A 437 -28.82 8.94 -21.32
CA VAL A 437 -29.20 8.25 -20.07
C VAL A 437 -28.34 6.99 -19.82
N GLY A 438 -27.97 6.27 -20.89
CA GLY A 438 -27.20 5.03 -20.78
C GLY A 438 -25.69 5.21 -20.85
N ARG A 439 -25.19 6.43 -21.11
CA ARG A 439 -23.76 6.71 -21.18
C ARG A 439 -23.08 6.50 -19.83
N PHE A 440 -22.00 5.72 -19.84
CA PHE A 440 -21.11 5.58 -18.70
C PHE A 440 -19.81 6.37 -18.96
N VAL A 441 -19.49 7.30 -18.05
CA VAL A 441 -18.22 8.03 -18.08
C VAL A 441 -17.45 7.61 -16.83
N PRO A 442 -16.29 6.94 -16.96
CA PRO A 442 -15.48 6.58 -15.81
C PRO A 442 -15.12 7.81 -14.99
N GLU A 443 -15.06 7.64 -13.67
CA GLU A 443 -14.61 8.71 -12.78
C GLU A 443 -13.12 9.02 -12.98
N LYS A 444 -12.75 10.28 -12.74
CA LYS A 444 -11.35 10.69 -12.82
C LYS A 444 -10.61 10.17 -11.60
N ARG A 445 -9.57 9.35 -11.81
CA ARG A 445 -8.73 8.81 -10.72
C ARG A 445 -8.04 9.90 -9.89
N GLY A 446 -7.59 10.99 -10.51
CA GLY A 446 -6.94 12.11 -9.83
C GLY A 446 -7.13 13.44 -10.55
N ASP A 447 -6.92 14.55 -9.82
CA ASP A 447 -6.93 15.88 -10.43
C ASP A 447 -5.51 16.30 -10.86
N HIS A 448 -5.24 16.11 -12.15
CA HIS A 448 -3.96 16.49 -12.77
C HIS A 448 -4.08 17.73 -13.66
N ARG A 449 -5.10 18.59 -13.45
CA ARG A 449 -5.33 19.79 -14.27
C ARG A 449 -4.17 20.79 -14.32
N HIS A 450 -3.26 20.74 -13.33
CA HIS A 450 -2.04 21.54 -13.32
C HIS A 450 -1.00 21.07 -14.35
N LYS A 451 -1.05 19.81 -14.79
CA LYS A 451 -0.17 19.27 -15.84
C LYS A 451 -0.80 19.54 -17.21
N LYS A 452 -0.02 20.09 -18.14
CA LYS A 452 -0.44 20.24 -19.53
C LYS A 452 -0.06 18.99 -20.30
N ILE A 453 -1.05 18.31 -20.87
CA ILE A 453 -0.87 17.10 -21.69
C ILE A 453 -1.43 17.38 -23.07
N ALA A 454 -0.64 17.13 -24.11
CA ALA A 454 -1.09 17.17 -25.49
C ALA A 454 -1.09 15.74 -26.05
N VAL A 455 -2.17 15.37 -26.72
CA VAL A 455 -2.29 14.10 -27.47
C VAL A 455 -2.40 14.49 -28.94
N VAL A 456 -1.37 14.17 -29.73
CA VAL A 456 -1.38 14.37 -31.18
C VAL A 456 -1.73 13.03 -31.81
N GLY A 457 -2.92 12.96 -32.41
CA GLY A 457 -3.47 11.78 -33.07
C GLY A 457 -3.11 11.73 -34.54
#